data_AF-A0A7X8KVE9-F1
#
_entry.id   AF-A0A7X8KVE9-F1
#
_cell.length_a   1.000
_cell.length_b   1.000
_cell.length_c   1.000
_cell.angle_alpha   90.00
_cell.angle_beta   90.00
_cell.angle_gamma   90.00
#
_symmetry.space_group_name_H-M   'P 1'
#
loop_
_entity.id
_entity.type
_entity.pdbx_description
1 polymer ?
#
loop_
_entity_poly.entity_id
_entity_poly.type
_entity_poly.pdbx_seq_one_letter_code
_entity_poly.pdbx_strand_id
1 'polypeptide(L)'
;MSKAYEVAKLLKTLDVYDISPLFETNMPGFSLDPQLGIVPVAKNIEQDNYFTQILVISEHNGSHVDAPVHIRQGEKSIDQIPCGYLIGPYKKYDLTCFNPEAGKNITIDQIKEVEARDNIQPQAGDIILLQYGWDKYYLPYSKKLFEKDWYAANVPGINEEVMQYFRDAEIRAIGSDTVSTDAAYTESKIMSMPGKEKYFLPNNILPMSGFINMSKAPVTGLFMAVPLKIKNGSGSPIRPILVDTKNTGIEKMIQGLKPYDISPVFETNMPGFYNHPTLGIVPDARTYEKHGYYMQTLVICEHNGSHTDSFKHIHANMPGMDEIPADFLIGPYKKYDLTKHQPQRGTNITLEQIKEVEARDNIKPEANDIILLQFGWDRYYKPESNDPEDRLMYSFGPGITEEAVIYFAKAKIQAIGADVVSADCCFPNMPGHQKHFLPNGILIMESFVNMGPAPATGLFVGLPWKIKGGSGSPMSPILFG
;
A
#
# COMPACT_ATOMS: atom_id res chain seq x y z
N MET A 1 -14.30 -10.63 -21.55
CA MET A 1 -13.70 -10.09 -20.32
C MET A 1 -12.86 -11.18 -19.68
N SER A 2 -11.70 -10.84 -19.09
CA SER A 2 -10.81 -11.82 -18.44
C SER A 2 -11.38 -12.31 -17.10
N LYS A 3 -10.90 -13.46 -16.60
CA LYS A 3 -11.27 -13.97 -15.26
C LYS A 3 -10.93 -12.95 -14.17
N ALA A 4 -9.79 -12.27 -14.28
CA ALA A 4 -9.40 -11.20 -13.36
C ALA A 4 -10.39 -10.03 -13.35
N TYR A 5 -10.95 -9.68 -14.50
CA TYR A 5 -11.93 -8.60 -14.62
C TYR A 5 -13.25 -8.94 -13.91
N GLU A 6 -13.73 -10.19 -14.01
CA GLU A 6 -14.93 -10.66 -13.29
C GLU A 6 -14.71 -10.70 -11.77
N VAL A 7 -13.53 -11.16 -11.33
CA VAL A 7 -13.11 -11.08 -9.92
C VAL A 7 -13.16 -9.64 -9.43
N ALA A 8 -12.67 -8.69 -10.24
CA ALA A 8 -12.67 -7.28 -9.88
C ALA A 8 -14.10 -6.73 -9.71
N LYS A 9 -15.02 -7.08 -10.60
CA LYS A 9 -16.44 -6.71 -10.49
C LYS A 9 -17.08 -7.30 -9.23
N LEU A 10 -16.74 -8.53 -8.86
CA LEU A 10 -17.24 -9.17 -7.65
C LEU A 10 -16.71 -8.47 -6.38
N LEU A 11 -15.42 -8.15 -6.31
CA LEU A 11 -14.82 -7.44 -5.16
C LEU A 11 -15.56 -6.14 -4.83
N LYS A 12 -16.03 -5.39 -5.84
CA LYS A 12 -16.79 -4.14 -5.66
C LYS A 12 -18.13 -4.32 -4.95
N THR A 13 -18.61 -5.56 -4.79
CA THR A 13 -19.89 -5.87 -4.14
C THR A 13 -19.74 -6.36 -2.71
N LEU A 14 -18.50 -6.54 -2.24
CA LEU A 14 -18.19 -7.13 -0.94
C LEU A 14 -17.91 -6.06 0.12
N ASP A 15 -18.15 -6.42 1.37
CA ASP A 15 -17.82 -5.56 2.50
C ASP A 15 -16.31 -5.51 2.73
N VAL A 16 -15.79 -4.30 2.89
CA VAL A 16 -14.36 -4.04 3.13
C VAL A 16 -14.16 -3.37 4.48
N TYR A 17 -13.18 -3.88 5.23
CA TYR A 17 -12.79 -3.39 6.54
C TYR A 17 -11.36 -2.84 6.48
N ASP A 18 -11.21 -1.52 6.59
CA ASP A 18 -9.92 -0.85 6.72
C ASP A 18 -9.38 -1.03 8.14
N ILE A 19 -8.30 -1.82 8.26
CA ILE A 19 -7.66 -2.13 9.56
C ILE A 19 -6.35 -1.35 9.77
N SER A 20 -6.12 -0.32 8.94
CA SER A 20 -4.97 0.57 9.07
C SER A 20 -5.25 1.76 9.99
N PRO A 21 -4.27 2.21 10.81
CA PRO A 21 -4.34 3.48 11.48
C PRO A 21 -4.15 4.63 10.49
N LEU A 22 -4.58 5.82 10.89
CA LEU A 22 -4.27 7.05 10.19
C LEU A 22 -2.78 7.37 10.37
N PHE A 23 -2.06 7.66 9.28
CA PHE A 23 -0.74 8.26 9.38
C PHE A 23 -0.88 9.74 9.74
N GLU A 24 -0.59 10.03 11.01
CA GLU A 24 -0.63 11.35 11.59
C GLU A 24 0.47 11.54 12.64
N THR A 25 0.82 12.79 12.92
CA THR A 25 1.75 13.11 14.00
C THR A 25 1.19 12.66 15.34
N ASN A 26 2.06 12.16 16.23
CA ASN A 26 1.73 11.59 17.54
C ASN A 26 0.99 10.24 17.51
N MET A 27 0.94 9.54 16.37
CA MET A 27 0.48 8.16 16.37
C MET A 27 1.36 7.29 17.29
N PRO A 28 0.77 6.40 18.11
CA PRO A 28 1.54 5.41 18.88
C PRO A 28 2.39 4.53 17.96
N GLY A 29 3.62 4.26 18.36
CA GLY A 29 4.59 3.45 17.61
C GLY A 29 5.68 2.91 18.52
N PHE A 30 6.46 1.96 18.02
CA PHE A 30 7.51 1.29 18.79
C PHE A 30 8.52 2.31 19.33
N SER A 31 8.84 2.24 20.63
CA SER A 31 9.52 3.33 21.35
C SER A 31 10.96 3.59 20.90
N LEU A 32 11.59 2.64 20.21
CA LEU A 32 12.96 2.78 19.69
C LEU A 32 13.00 3.32 18.25
N ASP A 33 11.84 3.47 17.62
CA ASP A 33 11.77 3.93 16.23
C ASP A 33 11.55 5.44 16.17
N PRO A 34 12.10 6.10 15.12
CA PRO A 34 11.70 7.45 14.78
C PRO A 34 10.18 7.54 14.67
N GLN A 35 9.59 8.51 15.37
CA GLN A 35 8.17 8.80 15.21
C GLN A 35 7.91 9.45 13.85
N LEU A 36 6.74 9.19 13.30
CA LEU A 36 6.27 9.85 12.08
C LEU A 36 6.22 11.37 12.29
N GLY A 37 7.02 12.08 11.51
CA GLY A 37 6.92 13.52 11.31
C GLY A 37 6.15 13.83 10.04
N ILE A 38 5.20 14.76 10.11
CA ILE A 38 4.57 15.35 8.92
C ILE A 38 4.89 16.83 8.96
N VAL A 39 5.53 17.34 7.90
CA VAL A 39 5.69 18.78 7.67
C VAL A 39 4.43 19.23 6.92
N PRO A 40 3.46 19.85 7.60
CA PRO A 40 2.24 20.27 6.94
C PRO A 40 2.58 21.40 5.95
N VAL A 41 2.02 21.33 4.75
CA VAL A 41 2.11 22.42 3.76
C VAL A 41 3.55 22.71 3.31
N ALA A 42 4.23 21.72 2.74
CA ALA A 42 5.47 21.99 1.99
C ALA A 42 5.20 22.93 0.81
N LYS A 43 3.98 22.87 0.25
CA LYS A 43 3.41 23.72 -0.79
C LYS A 43 1.92 23.97 -0.51
N ASN A 44 1.41 25.16 -0.82
CA ASN A 44 -0.02 25.48 -0.68
C ASN A 44 -0.64 25.98 -1.98
N ILE A 45 -1.95 25.78 -2.12
CA ILE A 45 -2.68 26.12 -3.34
C ILE A 45 -2.64 27.62 -3.64
N GLU A 46 -2.72 28.49 -2.62
CA GLU A 46 -2.73 29.95 -2.81
C GLU A 46 -1.42 30.49 -3.42
N GLN A 47 -0.28 29.90 -3.07
CA GLN A 47 1.05 30.36 -3.48
C GLN A 47 1.65 29.51 -4.60
N ASP A 48 1.38 28.21 -4.63
CA ASP A 48 2.07 27.24 -5.47
C ASP A 48 1.15 26.56 -6.52
N ASN A 49 -0.18 26.80 -6.47
CA ASN A 49 -1.23 26.14 -7.28
C ASN A 49 -1.50 24.66 -6.98
N TYR A 50 -0.82 24.07 -6.00
CA TYR A 50 -1.06 22.71 -5.53
C TYR A 50 -0.69 22.58 -4.04
N PHE A 51 -1.25 21.57 -3.37
CA PHE A 51 -0.89 21.22 -2.00
C PHE A 51 0.11 20.06 -2.02
N THR A 52 1.02 20.02 -1.04
CA THR A 52 1.90 18.88 -0.82
C THR A 52 2.37 18.80 0.63
N GLN A 53 2.50 17.58 1.16
CA GLN A 53 3.15 17.28 2.44
C GLN A 53 4.45 16.50 2.26
N ILE A 54 5.34 16.65 3.25
CA ILE A 54 6.53 15.80 3.42
C ILE A 54 6.34 14.98 4.69
N LEU A 55 6.61 13.69 4.58
CA LEU A 55 6.64 12.73 5.69
C LEU A 55 8.10 12.38 5.98
N VAL A 56 8.44 12.32 7.27
CA VAL A 56 9.65 11.68 7.77
C VAL A 56 9.19 10.44 8.53
N ILE A 57 9.36 9.27 7.91
CA ILE A 57 8.70 8.03 8.33
C ILE A 57 9.69 6.86 8.29
N SER A 58 9.73 6.08 9.37
CA SER A 58 10.44 4.80 9.41
C SER A 58 9.68 3.73 8.64
N GLU A 59 10.41 2.76 8.09
CA GLU A 59 9.85 1.55 7.47
C GLU A 59 8.84 0.80 8.35
N HIS A 60 8.95 0.96 9.68
CA HIS A 60 8.17 0.25 10.69
C HIS A 60 7.15 1.15 11.42
N ASN A 61 6.76 2.28 10.86
CA ASN A 61 5.72 3.13 11.46
C ASN A 61 4.30 2.66 11.12
N GLY A 62 3.41 2.75 12.11
CA GLY A 62 1.99 2.40 11.97
C GLY A 62 1.76 0.94 11.61
N SER A 63 0.75 0.70 10.78
CA SER A 63 0.61 -0.60 10.12
C SER A 63 1.78 -0.81 9.17
N HIS A 64 2.58 -1.85 9.40
CA HIS A 64 3.76 -2.14 8.58
C HIS A 64 4.00 -3.65 8.44
N VAL A 65 4.83 -4.01 7.47
CA VAL A 65 5.35 -5.37 7.27
C VAL A 65 6.88 -5.37 7.42
N ASP A 66 7.41 -6.41 8.04
CA ASP A 66 8.86 -6.65 8.14
C ASP A 66 9.34 -7.57 7.03
N ALA A 67 10.50 -7.28 6.46
CA ALA A 67 11.20 -8.14 5.51
C ALA A 67 12.33 -8.93 6.20
N PRO A 68 12.77 -10.08 5.65
CA PRO A 68 13.83 -10.90 6.23
C PRO A 68 15.12 -10.16 6.58
N VAL A 69 15.50 -9.19 5.76
CA VAL A 69 16.68 -8.34 5.99
C VAL A 69 16.60 -7.53 7.29
N HIS A 70 15.42 -7.33 7.87
CA HIS A 70 15.25 -6.58 9.14
C HIS A 70 16.13 -7.11 10.28
N ILE A 71 16.33 -8.41 10.36
CA ILE A 71 17.09 -9.05 11.45
C ILE A 71 18.37 -9.75 10.99
N ARG A 72 18.52 -9.99 9.68
CA ARG A 72 19.61 -10.80 9.13
C ARG A 72 20.17 -10.17 7.86
N GLN A 73 21.42 -9.74 7.94
CA GLN A 73 22.12 -9.15 6.81
C GLN A 73 22.21 -10.12 5.64
N GLY A 74 21.96 -9.62 4.41
CA GLY A 74 22.06 -10.40 3.18
C GLY A 74 20.82 -11.22 2.83
N GLU A 75 19.82 -11.25 3.71
CA GLU A 75 18.50 -11.80 3.40
C GLU A 75 17.68 -10.85 2.52
N LYS A 76 16.50 -11.30 2.09
CA LYS A 76 15.62 -10.53 1.20
C LYS A 76 15.14 -9.23 1.83
N SER A 77 15.28 -8.14 1.09
CA SER A 77 14.65 -6.85 1.38
C SER A 77 13.23 -6.75 0.83
N ILE A 78 12.48 -5.73 1.26
CA ILE A 78 11.07 -5.57 0.89
C ILE A 78 10.87 -5.40 -0.63
N ASP A 79 11.80 -4.74 -1.34
CA ASP A 79 11.78 -4.58 -2.80
C ASP A 79 12.03 -5.90 -3.56
N GLN A 80 12.47 -6.95 -2.87
CA GLN A 80 12.72 -8.29 -3.43
C GLN A 80 11.60 -9.29 -3.11
N ILE A 81 10.63 -8.91 -2.27
CA ILE A 81 9.47 -9.73 -2.00
C ILE A 81 8.55 -9.72 -3.23
N PRO A 82 8.04 -10.88 -3.69
CA PRO A 82 7.13 -10.92 -4.84
C PRO A 82 5.92 -10.00 -4.68
N CYS A 83 5.53 -9.31 -5.76
CA CYS A 83 4.32 -8.51 -5.72
C CYS A 83 3.10 -9.41 -5.45
N GLY A 84 2.16 -8.90 -4.64
CA GLY A 84 1.00 -9.69 -4.22
C GLY A 84 1.32 -10.75 -3.16
N TYR A 85 2.50 -10.70 -2.51
CA TYR A 85 2.83 -11.56 -1.36
C TYR A 85 2.01 -11.23 -0.10
N LEU A 86 1.12 -10.22 -0.11
CA LEU A 86 0.19 -9.92 1.00
C LEU A 86 -1.28 -9.65 0.54
N ILE A 87 -2.08 -10.63 0.13
CA ILE A 87 -2.39 -11.04 -1.26
C ILE A 87 -3.06 -12.41 -1.20
N GLY A 88 -3.94 -12.67 -0.22
CA GLY A 88 -4.40 -14.04 0.03
C GLY A 88 -5.40 -14.25 1.17
N PRO A 89 -5.88 -15.50 1.33
CA PRO A 89 -6.83 -15.86 2.36
C PRO A 89 -6.25 -15.56 3.74
N TYR A 90 -7.10 -15.09 4.65
CA TYR A 90 -6.72 -14.90 6.04
C TYR A 90 -7.56 -15.72 7.01
N LYS A 91 -6.97 -15.99 8.17
CA LYS A 91 -7.64 -16.56 9.34
C LYS A 91 -7.33 -15.67 10.54
N LYS A 92 -8.37 -15.09 11.13
CA LYS A 92 -8.28 -14.19 12.28
C LYS A 92 -8.60 -14.97 13.55
N TYR A 93 -7.65 -14.95 14.48
CA TYR A 93 -7.76 -15.53 15.81
C TYR A 93 -8.19 -14.43 16.77
N ASP A 94 -9.45 -14.44 17.19
CA ASP A 94 -9.94 -13.55 18.24
C ASP A 94 -9.56 -14.12 19.62
N LEU A 95 -8.54 -13.50 20.21
CA LEU A 95 -7.91 -13.88 21.49
C LEU A 95 -8.46 -13.06 22.67
N THR A 96 -9.43 -12.17 22.42
CA THR A 96 -9.96 -11.26 23.44
C THR A 96 -10.64 -12.00 24.59
N CYS A 97 -11.19 -13.20 24.34
CA CYS A 97 -11.84 -14.04 25.34
C CYS A 97 -10.89 -14.53 26.45
N PHE A 98 -9.57 -14.53 26.20
CA PHE A 98 -8.57 -14.90 27.21
C PHE A 98 -8.10 -13.71 28.06
N ASN A 99 -8.67 -12.54 27.84
CA ASN A 99 -8.29 -11.28 28.50
C ASN A 99 -6.76 -11.04 28.46
N PRO A 100 -6.16 -10.88 27.26
CA PRO A 100 -4.71 -10.77 27.12
C PRO A 100 -4.09 -9.68 28.01
N GLU A 101 -2.95 -10.00 28.61
CA GLU A 101 -2.22 -9.11 29.51
C GLU A 101 -0.83 -8.80 28.94
N ALA A 102 -0.34 -7.59 29.19
CA ALA A 102 1.00 -7.19 28.80
C ALA A 102 2.06 -8.16 29.34
N GLY A 103 3.04 -8.51 28.51
CA GLY A 103 4.12 -9.42 28.91
C GLY A 103 3.72 -10.89 29.04
N LYS A 104 2.45 -11.25 28.80
CA LYS A 104 2.01 -12.65 28.79
C LYS A 104 1.88 -13.19 27.38
N ASN A 105 2.22 -14.47 27.23
CA ASN A 105 2.11 -15.18 25.97
C ASN A 105 0.81 -15.98 25.89
N ILE A 106 0.18 -15.96 24.73
CA ILE A 106 -0.88 -16.89 24.34
C ILE A 106 -0.25 -18.26 24.06
N THR A 107 -0.92 -19.30 24.54
CA THR A 107 -0.43 -20.70 24.46
C THR A 107 -1.04 -21.43 23.26
N ILE A 108 -0.46 -22.58 22.92
CA ILE A 108 -0.98 -23.44 21.86
C ILE A 108 -2.39 -23.96 22.17
N ASP A 109 -2.69 -24.26 23.44
CA ASP A 109 -4.03 -24.72 23.85
C ASP A 109 -5.09 -23.63 23.60
N GLN A 110 -4.76 -22.37 23.87
CA GLN A 110 -5.64 -21.23 23.60
C GLN A 110 -5.86 -21.03 22.10
N ILE A 111 -4.82 -21.20 21.28
CA ILE A 111 -4.96 -21.20 19.81
C ILE A 111 -5.90 -22.32 19.36
N LYS A 112 -5.73 -23.54 19.89
CA LYS A 112 -6.58 -24.69 19.55
C LYS A 112 -8.03 -24.53 20.00
N GLU A 113 -8.26 -23.85 21.13
CA GLU A 113 -9.60 -23.50 21.59
C GLU A 113 -10.30 -22.54 20.61
N VAL A 114 -9.58 -21.53 20.11
CA VAL A 114 -10.10 -20.60 19.08
C VAL A 114 -10.38 -21.31 17.76
N GLU A 115 -9.47 -22.19 17.32
CA GLU A 115 -9.67 -23.02 16.13
C GLU A 115 -10.96 -23.85 16.22
N ALA A 116 -11.21 -24.48 17.37
CA ALA A 116 -12.40 -25.29 17.61
C ALA A 116 -13.68 -24.43 17.68
N ARG A 117 -13.61 -23.25 18.32
CA ARG A 117 -14.73 -22.31 18.43
C ARG A 117 -15.17 -21.78 17.06
N ASP A 118 -14.20 -21.35 16.25
CA ASP A 118 -14.46 -20.64 14.99
C ASP A 118 -14.42 -21.55 13.75
N ASN A 119 -14.07 -22.82 13.95
CA ASN A 119 -13.89 -23.82 12.90
C ASN A 119 -12.88 -23.35 11.84
N ILE A 120 -11.72 -22.87 12.30
CA ILE A 120 -10.60 -22.41 11.49
C ILE A 120 -9.34 -23.21 11.84
N GLN A 121 -8.45 -23.42 10.88
CA GLN A 121 -7.12 -24.00 11.09
C GLN A 121 -6.15 -23.40 10.08
N PRO A 122 -4.88 -23.14 10.43
CA PRO A 122 -3.92 -22.60 9.48
C PRO A 122 -3.64 -23.61 8.36
N GLN A 123 -3.42 -23.08 7.16
CA GLN A 123 -3.12 -23.80 5.94
C GLN A 123 -1.96 -23.10 5.23
N ALA A 124 -1.26 -23.86 4.39
CA ALA A 124 -0.16 -23.33 3.60
C ALA A 124 -0.60 -22.11 2.78
N GLY A 125 0.15 -21.02 2.89
CA GLY A 125 -0.11 -19.77 2.20
C GLY A 125 -1.19 -18.88 2.83
N ASP A 126 -1.75 -19.22 4.00
CA ASP A 126 -2.62 -18.32 4.75
C ASP A 126 -1.87 -17.11 5.31
N ILE A 127 -2.63 -16.04 5.52
CA ILE A 127 -2.25 -14.90 6.36
C ILE A 127 -2.95 -15.06 7.72
N ILE A 128 -2.19 -15.11 8.81
CA ILE A 128 -2.74 -15.26 10.16
C ILE A 128 -2.85 -13.89 10.81
N LEU A 129 -4.00 -13.58 11.41
CA LEU A 129 -4.22 -12.32 12.13
C LEU A 129 -4.53 -12.61 13.60
N LEU A 130 -3.76 -12.05 14.53
CA LEU A 130 -3.93 -12.22 15.97
C LEU A 130 -4.59 -10.96 16.54
N GLN A 131 -5.84 -11.08 16.98
CA GLN A 131 -6.58 -9.98 17.59
C GLN A 131 -6.55 -10.13 19.11
N TYR A 132 -5.69 -9.36 19.77
CA TYR A 132 -5.61 -9.31 21.23
C TYR A 132 -6.64 -8.33 21.85
N GLY A 133 -7.26 -7.49 21.04
CA GLY A 133 -8.05 -6.33 21.49
C GLY A 133 -7.15 -5.24 22.04
N TRP A 134 -5.93 -5.12 21.51
CA TRP A 134 -4.90 -4.18 21.96
C TRP A 134 -5.06 -2.79 21.35
N ASP A 135 -5.74 -2.71 20.21
CA ASP A 135 -6.12 -1.47 19.54
C ASP A 135 -6.94 -0.52 20.44
N LYS A 136 -7.60 -1.01 21.49
CA LYS A 136 -8.25 -0.17 22.52
C LYS A 136 -7.27 0.77 23.26
N TYR A 137 -5.97 0.45 23.26
CA TYR A 137 -4.91 1.28 23.85
C TYR A 137 -4.27 2.22 22.83
N TYR A 138 -4.61 2.11 21.54
CA TYR A 138 -4.14 3.02 20.51
C TYR A 138 -4.84 4.38 20.64
N LEU A 139 -4.21 5.29 21.39
CA LEU A 139 -4.79 6.58 21.80
C LEU A 139 -4.00 7.80 21.28
N PRO A 140 -3.96 8.05 19.95
CA PRO A 140 -3.15 9.12 19.35
C PRO A 140 -3.54 10.53 19.83
N TYR A 141 -4.78 10.71 20.28
CA TYR A 141 -5.30 12.00 20.76
C TYR A 141 -5.23 12.18 22.28
N SER A 142 -4.67 11.23 23.04
CA SER A 142 -4.55 11.44 24.48
C SER A 142 -3.64 12.64 24.79
N LYS A 143 -4.05 13.43 25.79
CA LYS A 143 -3.25 14.54 26.33
C LYS A 143 -2.15 14.06 27.27
N LYS A 144 -2.18 12.81 27.70
CA LYS A 144 -1.21 12.21 28.60
C LYS A 144 -0.24 11.37 27.79
N LEU A 145 1.03 11.73 27.83
CA LEU A 145 2.08 11.03 27.08
C LEU A 145 2.14 9.53 27.43
N PHE A 146 2.00 9.19 28.72
CA PHE A 146 2.02 7.80 29.14
C PHE A 146 0.89 6.96 28.52
N GLU A 147 -0.29 7.53 28.24
CA GLU A 147 -1.40 6.80 27.61
C GLU A 147 -1.13 6.53 26.12
N LYS A 148 -0.40 7.44 25.45
CA LYS A 148 0.06 7.25 24.06
C LYS A 148 1.11 6.16 23.95
N ASP A 149 2.09 6.20 24.84
CA ASP A 149 3.21 5.27 24.82
C ASP A 149 2.82 3.88 25.34
N TRP A 150 1.75 3.78 26.16
CA TRP A 150 1.35 2.52 26.80
C TRP A 150 1.11 1.39 25.79
N TYR A 151 0.43 1.69 24.68
CA TYR A 151 0.15 0.76 23.58
C TYR A 151 1.41 0.08 23.05
N ALA A 152 2.48 0.86 22.89
CA ALA A 152 3.73 0.39 22.32
C ALA A 152 4.74 -0.09 23.37
N ALA A 153 4.58 0.30 24.63
CA ALA A 153 5.47 -0.10 25.73
C ALA A 153 5.04 -1.43 26.40
N ASN A 154 3.80 -1.86 26.18
CA ASN A 154 3.21 -3.03 26.81
C ASN A 154 2.55 -3.86 25.72
N VAL A 155 2.96 -5.11 25.56
CA VAL A 155 2.50 -5.96 24.45
C VAL A 155 2.33 -7.39 24.94
N PRO A 156 1.17 -8.04 24.72
CA PRO A 156 1.02 -9.48 24.82
C PRO A 156 1.68 -10.17 23.62
N GLY A 157 2.09 -11.42 23.78
CA GLY A 157 2.74 -12.18 22.71
C GLY A 157 2.16 -13.58 22.53
N ILE A 158 2.89 -14.40 21.80
CA ILE A 158 2.65 -15.84 21.63
C ILE A 158 3.88 -16.62 22.11
N ASN A 159 3.70 -17.85 22.56
CA ASN A 159 4.84 -18.70 22.94
C ASN A 159 5.52 -19.34 21.71
N GLU A 160 6.71 -19.93 21.90
CA GLU A 160 7.45 -20.58 20.80
C GLU A 160 6.68 -21.75 20.16
N GLU A 161 5.85 -22.47 20.91
CA GLU A 161 5.04 -23.58 20.38
C GLU A 161 4.02 -23.08 19.35
N VAL A 162 3.38 -21.94 19.61
CA VAL A 162 2.46 -21.29 18.66
C VAL A 162 3.22 -20.81 17.43
N MET A 163 4.39 -20.19 17.61
CA MET A 163 5.22 -19.74 16.47
C MET A 163 5.66 -20.91 15.59
N GLN A 164 6.11 -22.01 16.21
CA GLN A 164 6.46 -23.24 15.53
C GLN A 164 5.26 -23.81 14.80
N TYR A 165 4.09 -23.87 15.45
CA TYR A 165 2.88 -24.41 14.85
C TYR A 165 2.48 -23.66 13.57
N PHE A 166 2.51 -22.33 13.60
CA PHE A 166 2.23 -21.52 12.41
C PHE A 166 3.30 -21.64 11.33
N ARG A 167 4.58 -21.73 11.69
CA ARG A 167 5.66 -22.01 10.74
C ARG A 167 5.46 -23.35 10.04
N ASP A 168 5.17 -24.39 10.81
CA ASP A 168 5.01 -25.75 10.31
C ASP A 168 3.75 -25.91 9.45
N ALA A 169 2.78 -24.99 9.59
CA ALA A 169 1.62 -24.86 8.70
C ALA A 169 1.92 -24.10 7.39
N GLU A 170 3.15 -23.63 7.19
CA GLU A 170 3.62 -22.92 5.98
C GLU A 170 2.78 -21.67 5.64
N ILE A 171 2.36 -20.93 6.67
CA ILE A 171 1.70 -19.63 6.49
C ILE A 171 2.68 -18.65 5.81
N ARG A 172 2.16 -17.66 5.09
CA ARG A 172 3.01 -16.66 4.40
C ARG A 172 3.30 -15.42 5.23
N ALA A 173 2.38 -15.06 6.11
CA ALA A 173 2.46 -13.83 6.89
C ALA A 173 1.63 -13.96 8.16
N ILE A 174 2.03 -13.22 9.19
CA ILE A 174 1.33 -13.16 10.47
C ILE A 174 1.24 -11.69 10.89
N GLY A 175 0.08 -11.24 11.37
CA GLY A 175 -0.09 -9.87 11.82
C GLY A 175 -0.92 -9.72 13.09
N SER A 176 -0.81 -8.58 13.77
CA SER A 176 -1.52 -8.32 15.03
C SER A 176 -1.92 -6.85 15.20
N ASP A 177 -2.83 -6.61 16.16
CA ASP A 177 -3.21 -5.28 16.65
C ASP A 177 -2.22 -4.70 17.68
N THR A 178 -0.99 -5.20 17.71
CA THR A 178 0.09 -4.75 18.60
C THR A 178 1.25 -4.19 17.77
N VAL A 179 2.23 -3.53 18.41
CA VAL A 179 3.45 -3.05 17.71
C VAL A 179 4.49 -4.15 17.45
N SER A 180 4.25 -5.38 17.91
CA SER A 180 5.09 -6.55 17.66
C SER A 180 4.23 -7.81 17.69
N THR A 181 4.30 -8.60 16.62
CA THR A 181 3.46 -9.79 16.43
C THR A 181 3.87 -10.97 17.32
N ASP A 182 5.12 -11.00 17.79
CA ASP A 182 5.76 -12.19 18.33
C ASP A 182 6.46 -11.99 19.69
N ALA A 183 6.70 -10.75 20.12
CA ALA A 183 7.31 -10.48 21.42
C ALA A 183 6.28 -10.05 22.46
N ALA A 184 6.38 -10.62 23.66
CA ALA A 184 5.69 -10.11 24.84
C ALA A 184 6.64 -9.25 25.67
N TYR A 185 6.16 -8.09 26.12
CA TYR A 185 6.93 -7.21 27.00
C TYR A 185 6.09 -6.21 27.80
N THR A 186 6.72 -5.66 28.84
CA THR A 186 6.16 -4.64 29.72
C THR A 186 7.18 -3.52 29.90
N GLU A 187 6.73 -2.27 29.95
CA GLU A 187 7.61 -1.09 30.11
C GLU A 187 8.77 -1.05 29.09
N SER A 188 8.51 -1.43 27.84
CA SER A 188 9.51 -1.52 26.75
C SER A 188 10.66 -2.50 27.00
N LYS A 189 10.57 -3.38 28.02
CA LYS A 189 11.58 -4.40 28.30
C LYS A 189 11.23 -5.69 27.58
N ILE A 190 11.83 -5.90 26.40
CA ILE A 190 11.67 -7.11 25.59
C ILE A 190 12.13 -8.32 26.41
N MET A 191 11.20 -9.23 26.70
CA MET A 191 11.51 -10.46 27.46
C MET A 191 12.12 -11.53 26.55
N SER A 192 11.65 -11.63 25.30
CA SER A 192 12.14 -12.53 24.25
C SER A 192 11.53 -12.14 22.90
N MET A 193 12.25 -12.35 21.78
CA MET A 193 11.76 -12.08 20.42
C MET A 193 12.10 -13.23 19.43
N PRO A 194 11.76 -14.49 19.75
CA PRO A 194 12.19 -15.63 18.95
C PRO A 194 11.44 -15.74 17.61
N GLY A 195 10.27 -15.10 17.47
CA GLY A 195 9.45 -15.19 16.26
C GLY A 195 10.17 -14.64 15.05
N LYS A 196 10.58 -13.36 15.12
CA LYS A 196 11.38 -12.73 14.07
C LYS A 196 12.68 -13.51 13.85
N GLU A 197 13.42 -13.85 14.90
CA GLU A 197 14.77 -14.41 14.78
C GLU A 197 14.86 -15.87 14.32
N LYS A 198 13.85 -16.70 14.59
CA LYS A 198 13.91 -18.16 14.42
C LYS A 198 12.75 -18.74 13.61
N TYR A 199 11.53 -18.23 13.77
CA TYR A 199 10.34 -18.90 13.27
C TYR A 199 9.74 -18.27 12.02
N PHE A 200 9.78 -16.94 11.89
CA PHE A 200 9.06 -16.23 10.84
C PHE A 200 9.97 -15.75 9.72
N LEU A 201 10.73 -14.68 9.94
CA LEU A 201 11.54 -14.03 8.90
C LEU A 201 12.53 -14.98 8.20
N PRO A 202 13.27 -15.87 8.91
CA PRO A 202 14.16 -16.86 8.28
C PRO A 202 13.43 -17.87 7.39
N ASN A 203 12.13 -18.06 7.60
CA ASN A 203 11.30 -18.99 6.84
C ASN A 203 10.43 -18.25 5.80
N ASN A 204 10.77 -17.00 5.48
CA ASN A 204 10.01 -16.11 4.58
C ASN A 204 8.56 -15.85 5.03
N ILE A 205 8.24 -16.04 6.32
CA ILE A 205 6.93 -15.65 6.88
C ILE A 205 7.06 -14.20 7.33
N LEU A 206 6.26 -13.30 6.78
CA LEU A 206 6.38 -11.87 7.03
C LEU A 206 5.52 -11.43 8.24
N PRO A 207 6.11 -10.97 9.35
CA PRO A 207 5.40 -10.33 10.44
C PRO A 207 4.83 -8.97 10.01
N MET A 208 3.65 -8.64 10.53
CA MET A 208 2.98 -7.37 10.34
C MET A 208 2.45 -6.87 11.69
N SER A 209 2.54 -5.57 11.93
CA SER A 209 2.19 -5.00 13.22
C SER A 209 1.37 -3.72 13.03
N GLY A 210 0.69 -3.28 14.07
CA GLY A 210 0.02 -1.99 14.12
C GLY A 210 -1.37 -1.96 13.49
N PHE A 211 -2.10 -3.07 13.51
CA PHE A 211 -3.48 -3.12 13.00
C PHE A 211 -4.47 -2.56 14.02
N ILE A 212 -5.60 -2.03 13.53
CA ILE A 212 -6.72 -1.56 14.36
C ILE A 212 -8.04 -2.07 13.78
N ASN A 213 -9.14 -2.00 14.54
CA ASN A 213 -10.51 -2.30 14.06
C ASN A 213 -10.75 -3.75 13.56
N MET A 214 -9.83 -4.70 13.82
CA MET A 214 -10.00 -6.09 13.37
C MET A 214 -11.27 -6.75 13.90
N SER A 215 -11.79 -6.30 15.05
CA SER A 215 -13.03 -6.79 15.66
C SER A 215 -14.27 -6.65 14.78
N LYS A 216 -14.24 -5.75 13.78
CA LYS A 216 -15.36 -5.53 12.84
C LYS A 216 -15.42 -6.55 11.71
N ALA A 217 -14.29 -7.16 11.37
CA ALA A 217 -14.16 -8.07 10.23
C ALA A 217 -14.51 -9.53 10.59
N PRO A 218 -14.90 -10.36 9.60
CA PRO A 218 -15.12 -11.78 9.83
C PRO A 218 -13.85 -12.53 10.27
N VAL A 219 -14.00 -13.79 10.70
CA VAL A 219 -12.87 -14.65 11.11
C VAL A 219 -12.06 -15.19 9.92
N THR A 220 -12.66 -15.19 8.72
CA THR A 220 -12.02 -15.63 7.48
C THR A 220 -12.39 -14.68 6.36
N GLY A 221 -11.48 -14.49 5.42
CA GLY A 221 -11.77 -13.79 4.19
C GLY A 221 -10.52 -13.58 3.35
N LEU A 222 -10.45 -12.46 2.64
CA LEU A 222 -9.29 -12.07 1.85
C LEU A 222 -8.58 -10.87 2.48
N PHE A 223 -7.28 -11.00 2.74
CA PHE A 223 -6.43 -9.92 3.22
C PHE A 223 -5.71 -9.30 2.02
N MET A 224 -5.70 -7.96 1.97
CA MET A 224 -4.92 -7.21 1.00
C MET A 224 -4.11 -6.11 1.68
N ALA A 225 -2.81 -6.09 1.40
CA ALA A 225 -1.90 -5.00 1.66
C ALA A 225 -0.86 -4.99 0.53
N VAL A 226 -0.35 -3.82 0.16
CA VAL A 226 0.77 -3.75 -0.78
C VAL A 226 1.85 -2.84 -0.19
N PRO A 227 3.03 -3.38 0.16
CA PRO A 227 4.14 -2.58 0.66
C PRO A 227 4.74 -1.73 -0.44
N LEU A 228 5.32 -0.58 -0.09
CA LEU A 228 6.19 0.15 -1.01
C LEU A 228 7.46 -0.67 -1.27
N LYS A 229 7.94 -0.61 -2.51
CA LYS A 229 9.20 -1.25 -2.93
C LYS A 229 10.41 -0.40 -2.56
N ILE A 230 10.70 -0.32 -1.27
CA ILE A 230 11.82 0.48 -0.74
C ILE A 230 13.13 -0.26 -1.01
N LYS A 231 14.07 0.41 -1.69
CA LYS A 231 15.34 -0.19 -2.11
C LYS A 231 16.15 -0.66 -0.91
N ASN A 232 16.46 -1.96 -0.87
CA ASN A 232 17.14 -2.61 0.26
C ASN A 232 16.38 -2.44 1.59
N GLY A 233 15.08 -2.19 1.51
CA GLY A 233 14.29 -1.83 2.68
C GLY A 233 14.05 -3.00 3.63
N SER A 234 14.07 -2.72 4.93
CA SER A 234 13.85 -3.73 5.98
C SER A 234 12.39 -4.01 6.28
N GLY A 235 11.50 -3.17 5.75
CA GLY A 235 10.07 -3.29 5.92
C GLY A 235 9.38 -2.22 5.10
N SER A 236 8.08 -2.09 5.26
CA SER A 236 7.33 -0.99 4.66
C SER A 236 6.03 -0.72 5.43
N PRO A 237 5.66 0.56 5.62
CA PRO A 237 4.31 0.90 6.04
C PRO A 237 3.28 0.44 4.99
N ILE A 238 2.16 -0.08 5.45
CA ILE A 238 1.09 -0.66 4.62
C ILE A 238 -0.28 -0.13 5.02
N ARG A 239 -1.23 -0.17 4.07
CA ARG A 239 -2.67 0.04 4.32
C ARG A 239 -3.42 -1.28 4.20
N PRO A 240 -3.42 -2.13 5.25
CA PRO A 240 -4.09 -3.42 5.23
C PRO A 240 -5.62 -3.28 5.25
N ILE A 241 -6.29 -4.09 4.43
CA ILE A 241 -7.74 -4.26 4.43
C ILE A 241 -8.13 -5.73 4.51
N LEU A 242 -9.33 -5.99 5.04
CA LEU A 242 -9.98 -7.29 5.05
C LEU A 242 -11.24 -7.21 4.20
N VAL A 243 -11.45 -8.17 3.31
CA VAL A 243 -12.65 -8.29 2.48
C VAL A 243 -13.45 -9.50 2.96
N ASP A 244 -14.76 -9.32 3.19
CA ASP A 244 -15.67 -10.43 3.47
C ASP A 244 -16.00 -11.17 2.17
N THR A 245 -15.44 -12.37 2.05
CA THR A 245 -15.53 -13.21 0.86
C THR A 245 -16.44 -14.41 1.07
N LYS A 246 -17.23 -14.44 2.14
CA LYS A 246 -18.09 -15.57 2.48
C LYS A 246 -18.97 -15.97 1.29
N ASN A 247 -18.93 -17.25 0.93
CA ASN A 247 -19.67 -17.85 -0.18
C ASN A 247 -19.31 -17.34 -1.59
N THR A 248 -18.18 -16.65 -1.77
CA THR A 248 -17.76 -16.13 -3.09
C THR A 248 -16.76 -17.03 -3.82
N GLY A 249 -15.86 -17.67 -3.06
CA GLY A 249 -14.73 -18.45 -3.60
C GLY A 249 -13.61 -17.60 -4.23
N ILE A 250 -13.65 -16.27 -4.05
CA ILE A 250 -12.76 -15.32 -4.70
C ILE A 250 -11.30 -15.46 -4.27
N GLU A 251 -11.06 -15.96 -3.06
CA GLU A 251 -9.74 -16.21 -2.50
C GLU A 251 -8.97 -17.18 -3.40
N LYS A 252 -9.63 -18.27 -3.81
CA LYS A 252 -9.07 -19.25 -4.75
C LYS A 252 -8.94 -18.68 -6.16
N MET A 253 -9.85 -17.79 -6.56
CA MET A 253 -9.79 -17.19 -7.89
C MET A 253 -8.57 -16.28 -8.02
N ILE A 254 -8.32 -15.41 -7.03
CA ILE A 254 -7.20 -14.46 -6.99
C ILE A 254 -5.85 -15.19 -6.94
N GLN A 255 -5.74 -16.25 -6.13
CA GLN A 255 -4.51 -17.07 -6.09
C GLN A 255 -4.11 -17.66 -7.45
N GLY A 256 -5.08 -17.85 -8.35
CA GLY A 256 -4.83 -18.33 -9.72
C GLY A 256 -4.58 -17.24 -10.75
N LEU A 257 -4.62 -15.96 -10.37
CA LEU A 257 -4.34 -14.84 -11.27
C LEU A 257 -2.85 -14.52 -11.29
N LYS A 258 -2.35 -14.06 -12.43
CA LYS A 258 -0.95 -13.65 -12.56
C LYS A 258 -0.80 -12.19 -12.12
N PRO A 259 0.03 -11.88 -11.12
CA PRO A 259 0.32 -10.50 -10.75
C PRO A 259 1.33 -9.86 -11.72
N TYR A 260 1.16 -8.58 -11.96
CA TYR A 260 2.03 -7.71 -12.73
C TYR A 260 2.30 -6.46 -11.90
N ASP A 261 3.53 -6.34 -11.44
CA ASP A 261 3.97 -5.16 -10.70
C ASP A 261 4.21 -4.00 -11.67
N ILE A 262 3.50 -2.89 -11.44
CA ILE A 262 3.62 -1.68 -12.23
C ILE A 262 4.16 -0.49 -11.43
N SER A 263 4.84 -0.78 -10.32
CA SER A 263 5.39 0.21 -9.41
C SER A 263 6.92 0.31 -9.48
N PRO A 264 7.48 1.54 -9.44
CA PRO A 264 8.91 1.74 -9.39
C PRO A 264 9.48 1.28 -8.05
N VAL A 265 10.77 0.97 -8.03
CA VAL A 265 11.52 0.85 -6.78
C VAL A 265 11.73 2.26 -6.23
N PHE A 266 11.38 2.48 -4.97
CA PHE A 266 11.63 3.71 -4.24
C PHE A 266 13.09 3.74 -3.82
N GLU A 267 13.88 4.62 -4.44
CA GLU A 267 15.30 4.81 -4.17
C GLU A 267 15.71 6.27 -4.26
N THR A 268 16.76 6.68 -3.54
CA THR A 268 17.17 8.09 -3.43
C THR A 268 17.48 8.77 -4.78
N ASN A 269 17.89 8.01 -5.79
CA ASN A 269 18.18 8.56 -7.12
C ASN A 269 17.01 8.42 -8.11
N MET A 270 15.81 8.08 -7.64
CA MET A 270 14.66 8.04 -8.54
C MET A 270 14.41 9.43 -9.18
N PRO A 271 14.07 9.49 -10.48
CA PRO A 271 13.59 10.72 -11.09
C PRO A 271 12.40 11.28 -10.28
N GLY A 272 12.34 12.60 -10.16
CA GLY A 272 11.29 13.30 -9.41
C GLY A 272 10.87 14.57 -10.12
N PHE A 273 9.65 15.03 -9.85
CA PHE A 273 9.15 16.25 -10.47
C PHE A 273 9.87 17.46 -9.86
N TYR A 274 10.32 18.40 -10.70
CA TYR A 274 11.32 19.41 -10.34
C TYR A 274 10.96 20.36 -9.18
N ASN A 275 9.66 20.51 -8.87
CA ASN A 275 9.18 21.35 -7.77
C ASN A 275 8.73 20.54 -6.53
N HIS A 276 8.81 19.21 -6.58
CA HIS A 276 8.52 18.33 -5.47
C HIS A 276 9.80 17.97 -4.71
N PRO A 277 9.73 17.82 -3.38
CA PRO A 277 10.83 17.24 -2.62
C PRO A 277 11.19 15.85 -3.13
N THR A 278 12.48 15.62 -3.38
CA THR A 278 12.99 14.29 -3.77
C THR A 278 12.95 13.34 -2.58
N LEU A 279 12.69 12.06 -2.85
CA LEU A 279 12.80 11.00 -1.85
C LEU A 279 14.23 10.94 -1.28
N GLY A 280 14.34 11.03 0.03
CA GLY A 280 15.55 10.68 0.77
C GLY A 280 15.37 9.35 1.50
N ILE A 281 16.28 8.40 1.30
CA ILE A 281 16.39 7.21 2.13
C ILE A 281 17.62 7.37 3.01
N VAL A 282 17.39 7.42 4.33
CA VAL A 282 18.44 7.55 5.34
C VAL A 282 18.59 6.18 6.01
N PRO A 283 19.69 5.45 5.77
CA PRO A 283 20.03 4.28 6.58
C PRO A 283 20.14 4.74 8.03
N ASP A 284 19.43 4.07 8.93
CA ASP A 284 19.54 4.41 10.34
C ASP A 284 20.94 4.05 10.86
N ALA A 285 21.43 4.73 11.91
CA ALA A 285 22.71 4.41 12.55
C ALA A 285 22.72 3.01 13.23
N ARG A 286 21.59 2.31 13.22
CA ARG A 286 21.43 0.96 13.73
C ARG A 286 22.05 -0.09 12.80
N THR A 287 23.03 -0.80 13.34
CA THR A 287 23.69 -1.96 12.70
C THR A 287 23.26 -3.27 13.34
N TYR A 288 23.30 -4.37 12.56
CA TYR A 288 23.09 -5.73 13.06
C TYR A 288 23.99 -6.07 14.24
N GLU A 289 25.28 -5.74 14.16
CA GLU A 289 26.25 -6.06 15.21
C GLU A 289 25.91 -5.41 16.56
N LYS A 290 25.46 -4.15 16.54
CA LYS A 290 25.23 -3.39 17.77
C LYS A 290 23.79 -3.48 18.27
N HIS A 291 22.81 -3.65 17.38
CA HIS A 291 21.39 -3.54 17.73
C HIS A 291 20.57 -4.79 17.39
N GLY A 292 21.11 -5.74 16.62
CA GLY A 292 20.41 -6.96 16.20
C GLY A 292 19.44 -6.78 15.03
N TYR A 293 19.25 -5.56 14.54
CA TYR A 293 18.33 -5.26 13.44
C TYR A 293 18.81 -4.09 12.58
N TYR A 294 18.21 -3.96 11.40
CA TYR A 294 18.43 -2.91 10.41
C TYR A 294 17.12 -2.22 10.06
N MET A 295 17.18 -0.91 9.83
CA MET A 295 16.09 -0.18 9.18
C MET A 295 16.54 1.09 8.49
N GLN A 296 15.63 1.64 7.70
CA GLN A 296 15.75 2.92 7.03
C GLN A 296 14.66 3.90 7.48
N THR A 297 14.95 5.19 7.35
CA THR A 297 13.96 6.27 7.44
C THR A 297 13.81 6.93 6.08
N LEU A 298 12.56 7.12 5.66
CA LEU A 298 12.18 7.83 4.45
C LEU A 298 11.89 9.29 4.78
N VAL A 299 12.47 10.20 3.99
CA VAL A 299 12.01 11.58 3.85
C VAL A 299 11.30 11.64 2.50
N ILE A 300 9.98 11.55 2.52
CA ILE A 300 9.16 11.26 1.34
C ILE A 300 8.05 12.31 1.18
N CYS A 301 7.92 12.84 -0.02
CA CYS A 301 6.76 13.59 -0.47
C CYS A 301 5.61 12.64 -0.77
N GLU A 302 4.38 13.01 -0.42
CA GLU A 302 3.18 12.21 -0.68
C GLU A 302 2.92 11.92 -2.18
N HIS A 303 3.61 12.63 -3.09
CA HIS A 303 3.60 12.45 -4.55
C HIS A 303 4.89 11.80 -5.12
N ASN A 304 5.71 11.12 -4.29
CA ASN A 304 6.88 10.40 -4.81
C ASN A 304 6.52 9.02 -5.38
N GLY A 305 7.22 8.62 -6.45
CA GLY A 305 7.02 7.33 -7.08
C GLY A 305 5.66 7.20 -7.76
N SER A 306 5.20 5.95 -7.92
CA SER A 306 3.79 5.75 -8.21
C SER A 306 2.97 6.25 -7.05
N HIS A 307 2.04 7.13 -7.33
CA HIS A 307 1.19 7.75 -6.31
C HIS A 307 -0.19 8.03 -6.88
N THR A 308 -1.12 8.37 -5.99
CA THR A 308 -2.43 8.88 -6.37
C THR A 308 -2.61 10.29 -5.84
N ASP A 309 -3.24 11.14 -6.64
CA ASP A 309 -3.69 12.44 -6.23
C ASP A 309 -5.09 12.33 -5.65
N SER A 310 -5.25 12.82 -4.42
CA SER A 310 -6.56 12.96 -3.82
C SER A 310 -7.34 14.08 -4.48
N PHE A 311 -8.64 14.15 -4.21
CA PHE A 311 -9.47 15.27 -4.65
C PHE A 311 -8.95 16.62 -4.13
N LYS A 312 -8.29 16.64 -2.97
CA LYS A 312 -7.70 17.83 -2.36
C LYS A 312 -6.49 18.41 -3.10
N HIS A 313 -5.81 17.63 -3.95
CA HIS A 313 -4.52 17.97 -4.58
C HIS A 313 -4.41 19.43 -5.04
N ILE A 314 -5.39 19.89 -5.85
CA ILE A 314 -5.52 21.30 -6.24
C ILE A 314 -6.89 21.91 -5.84
N HIS A 315 -7.70 21.18 -5.08
CA HIS A 315 -9.02 21.63 -4.61
C HIS A 315 -9.09 21.62 -3.08
N ALA A 316 -8.63 22.70 -2.44
CA ALA A 316 -8.37 22.78 -1.00
C ALA A 316 -9.48 22.25 -0.07
N ASN A 317 -10.75 22.38 -0.48
CA ASN A 317 -11.94 22.03 0.31
C ASN A 317 -12.50 20.63 -0.01
N MET A 318 -11.82 19.85 -0.83
CA MET A 318 -12.22 18.49 -1.16
C MET A 318 -11.56 17.46 -0.23
N PRO A 319 -12.11 16.24 -0.15
CA PRO A 319 -11.59 15.20 0.73
C PRO A 319 -10.11 14.86 0.45
N GLY A 320 -9.34 14.70 1.53
CA GLY A 320 -7.96 14.20 1.47
C GLY A 320 -7.88 12.66 1.42
N MET A 321 -6.66 12.13 1.39
CA MET A 321 -6.41 10.69 1.34
C MET A 321 -6.92 9.91 2.56
N ASP A 322 -7.04 10.57 3.70
CA ASP A 322 -7.62 10.02 4.93
C ASP A 322 -9.14 9.83 4.89
N GLU A 323 -9.81 10.51 3.97
CA GLU A 323 -11.26 10.47 3.77
C GLU A 323 -11.66 9.55 2.59
N ILE A 324 -10.71 9.13 1.77
CA ILE A 324 -10.95 8.22 0.64
C ILE A 324 -11.05 6.76 1.14
N PRO A 325 -12.11 6.00 0.77
CA PRO A 325 -12.25 4.59 1.11
C PRO A 325 -11.04 3.75 0.68
N ALA A 326 -10.64 2.78 1.50
CA ALA A 326 -9.42 2.01 1.26
C ALA A 326 -9.49 1.13 -0.01
N ASP A 327 -10.70 0.72 -0.41
CA ASP A 327 -10.98 -0.05 -1.62
C ASP A 327 -11.28 0.81 -2.86
N PHE A 328 -11.17 2.15 -2.75
CA PHE A 328 -11.43 3.06 -3.87
C PHE A 328 -10.48 2.82 -5.06
N LEU A 329 -9.30 2.24 -4.83
CA LEU A 329 -8.36 1.87 -5.90
C LEU A 329 -8.25 0.35 -6.05
N ILE A 330 -9.35 -0.36 -5.85
CA ILE A 330 -9.51 -1.78 -6.16
C ILE A 330 -10.68 -1.93 -7.13
N GLY A 331 -10.44 -2.51 -8.30
CA GLY A 331 -11.51 -2.62 -9.28
C GLY A 331 -11.09 -3.09 -10.67
N PRO A 332 -12.09 -3.24 -11.56
CA PRO A 332 -11.85 -3.63 -12.94
C PRO A 332 -11.00 -2.56 -13.64
N TYR A 333 -9.94 -2.96 -14.33
CA TYR A 333 -9.17 -2.03 -15.15
C TYR A 333 -9.32 -2.28 -16.64
N LYS A 334 -9.12 -1.21 -17.41
CA LYS A 334 -8.94 -1.24 -18.86
C LYS A 334 -7.67 -0.47 -19.22
N LYS A 335 -6.69 -1.18 -19.78
CA LYS A 335 -5.39 -0.62 -20.20
C LYS A 335 -5.45 -0.23 -21.67
N TYR A 336 -5.13 1.02 -21.95
CA TYR A 336 -4.98 1.59 -23.27
C TYR A 336 -3.49 1.63 -23.61
N ASP A 337 -3.04 0.70 -24.46
CA ASP A 337 -1.69 0.74 -25.00
C ASP A 337 -1.61 1.72 -26.19
N LEU A 338 -1.06 2.91 -25.89
CA LEU A 338 -0.90 4.07 -26.77
C LEU A 338 0.48 4.10 -27.43
N THR A 339 1.37 3.13 -27.16
CA THR A 339 2.75 3.12 -27.65
C THR A 339 2.84 3.13 -29.18
N LYS A 340 1.84 2.54 -29.87
CA LYS A 340 1.76 2.52 -31.35
C LYS A 340 1.59 3.90 -31.98
N HIS A 341 1.09 4.87 -31.21
CA HIS A 341 0.96 6.27 -31.64
C HIS A 341 2.26 7.06 -31.48
N GLN A 342 3.34 6.43 -31.01
CA GLN A 342 4.67 7.00 -30.84
C GLN A 342 4.64 8.36 -30.11
N PRO A 343 4.01 8.42 -28.92
CA PRO A 343 3.81 9.68 -28.22
C PRO A 343 5.14 10.37 -27.94
N GLN A 344 5.16 11.67 -28.21
CA GLN A 344 6.33 12.55 -28.05
C GLN A 344 6.11 13.49 -26.87
N ARG A 345 7.22 14.05 -26.39
CA ARG A 345 7.21 15.09 -25.35
C ARG A 345 6.26 16.23 -25.75
N GLY A 346 5.38 16.64 -24.85
CA GLY A 346 4.47 17.78 -25.09
C GLY A 346 3.35 17.51 -26.10
N THR A 347 3.11 16.26 -26.51
CA THR A 347 2.03 15.91 -27.44
C THR A 347 0.85 15.27 -26.73
N ASN A 348 -0.35 15.41 -27.30
CA ASN A 348 -1.56 14.85 -26.74
C ASN A 348 -2.14 13.78 -27.67
N ILE A 349 -2.50 12.64 -27.10
CA ILE A 349 -3.26 11.58 -27.76
C ILE A 349 -4.72 12.04 -27.92
N THR A 350 -5.23 11.95 -29.14
CA THR A 350 -6.59 12.40 -29.50
C THR A 350 -7.65 11.37 -29.10
N LEU A 351 -8.90 11.80 -28.98
CA LEU A 351 -10.02 10.88 -28.75
C LEU A 351 -10.17 9.84 -29.88
N GLU A 352 -9.81 10.19 -31.11
CA GLU A 352 -9.82 9.26 -32.24
C GLU A 352 -8.80 8.14 -32.04
N GLN A 353 -7.57 8.48 -31.64
CA GLN A 353 -6.53 7.52 -31.31
C GLN A 353 -6.89 6.63 -30.11
N ILE A 354 -7.60 7.16 -29.12
CA ILE A 354 -8.19 6.38 -28.01
C ILE A 354 -9.19 5.36 -28.56
N LYS A 355 -10.11 5.77 -29.45
CA LYS A 355 -11.11 4.88 -30.06
C LYS A 355 -10.51 3.82 -30.98
N GLU A 356 -9.37 4.10 -31.60
CA GLU A 356 -8.62 3.08 -32.35
C GLU A 356 -8.11 1.96 -31.44
N VAL A 357 -7.63 2.30 -30.24
CA VAL A 357 -7.23 1.31 -29.23
C VAL A 357 -8.44 0.53 -28.72
N GLU A 358 -9.57 1.20 -28.47
CA GLU A 358 -10.83 0.53 -28.12
C GLU A 358 -11.25 -0.52 -29.14
N ALA A 359 -11.21 -0.16 -30.43
CA ALA A 359 -11.55 -1.06 -31.52
C ALA A 359 -10.57 -2.23 -31.64
N ARG A 360 -9.27 -1.97 -31.47
CA ARG A 360 -8.20 -2.97 -31.55
C ARG A 360 -8.30 -4.01 -30.43
N ASP A 361 -8.47 -3.55 -29.20
CA ASP A 361 -8.41 -4.40 -28.00
C ASP A 361 -9.80 -4.84 -27.52
N ASN A 362 -10.86 -4.40 -28.21
CA ASN A 362 -12.26 -4.63 -27.86
C ASN A 362 -12.59 -4.22 -26.41
N ILE A 363 -12.15 -3.02 -26.04
CA ILE A 363 -12.40 -2.38 -24.74
C ILE A 363 -13.15 -1.06 -24.93
N LYS A 364 -13.94 -0.65 -23.95
CA LYS A 364 -14.58 0.68 -23.86
C LYS A 364 -14.71 1.06 -22.39
N PRO A 365 -14.63 2.33 -22.00
CA PRO A 365 -14.77 2.70 -20.60
C PRO A 365 -16.22 2.46 -20.14
N GLU A 366 -16.36 1.81 -18.98
CA GLU A 366 -17.62 1.64 -18.27
C GLU A 366 -17.55 2.39 -16.93
N ALA A 367 -18.73 2.60 -16.33
CA ALA A 367 -18.81 3.18 -15.00
C ALA A 367 -18.03 2.32 -13.99
N ASN A 368 -17.27 2.98 -13.12
CA ASN A 368 -16.39 2.39 -12.11
C ASN A 368 -15.17 1.62 -12.63
N ASP A 369 -14.84 1.67 -13.93
CA ASP A 369 -13.55 1.15 -14.39
C ASP A 369 -12.39 2.04 -13.91
N ILE A 370 -11.23 1.43 -13.75
CA ILE A 370 -9.94 2.09 -13.61
C ILE A 370 -9.27 2.11 -14.99
N ILE A 371 -8.98 3.29 -15.52
CA ILE A 371 -8.37 3.44 -16.85
C ILE A 371 -6.86 3.59 -16.68
N LEU A 372 -6.09 2.80 -17.44
CA LEU A 372 -4.62 2.86 -17.42
C LEU A 372 -4.11 3.26 -18.81
N LEU A 373 -3.41 4.39 -18.91
CA LEU A 373 -2.86 4.91 -20.16
C LEU A 373 -1.37 4.58 -20.23
N GLN A 374 -0.99 3.72 -21.18
CA GLN A 374 0.40 3.35 -21.40
C GLN A 374 0.96 4.11 -22.62
N PHE A 375 1.70 5.18 -22.36
CA PHE A 375 2.41 5.96 -23.38
C PHE A 375 3.78 5.34 -23.73
N GLY A 376 4.26 4.40 -22.92
CA GLY A 376 5.62 3.84 -22.94
C GLY A 376 6.66 4.82 -22.40
N TRP A 377 6.23 5.78 -21.56
CA TRP A 377 7.08 6.85 -21.04
C TRP A 377 7.96 6.38 -19.87
N ASP A 378 7.60 5.25 -19.26
CA ASP A 378 8.41 4.50 -18.29
C ASP A 378 9.80 4.10 -18.79
N ARG A 379 10.04 4.12 -20.11
CA ARG A 379 11.39 3.99 -20.71
C ARG A 379 12.42 5.03 -20.23
N TYR A 380 11.94 6.15 -19.68
CA TYR A 380 12.74 7.22 -19.09
C TYR A 380 12.87 7.11 -17.55
N TYR A 381 12.42 5.99 -16.96
CA TYR A 381 12.68 5.66 -15.57
C TYR A 381 14.00 4.90 -15.44
N LYS A 382 15.11 5.65 -15.42
CA LYS A 382 16.48 5.11 -15.27
C LYS A 382 17.17 5.72 -14.06
N PRO A 383 16.88 5.25 -12.83
CA PRO A 383 17.46 5.80 -11.61
C PRO A 383 18.98 5.65 -11.53
N GLU A 384 19.59 4.75 -12.30
CA GLU A 384 21.03 4.57 -12.42
C GLU A 384 21.71 5.53 -13.41
N SER A 385 20.94 6.17 -14.29
CA SER A 385 21.49 7.08 -15.31
C SER A 385 21.72 8.48 -14.74
N ASN A 386 22.77 9.13 -15.24
CA ASN A 386 23.05 10.55 -14.99
C ASN A 386 22.77 11.43 -16.22
N ASP A 387 22.36 10.83 -17.34
CA ASP A 387 21.96 11.57 -18.53
C ASP A 387 20.56 12.18 -18.33
N PRO A 388 20.40 13.52 -18.44
CA PRO A 388 19.09 14.16 -18.32
C PRO A 388 18.02 13.62 -19.29
N GLU A 389 18.43 13.21 -20.49
CA GLU A 389 17.50 12.67 -21.51
C GLU A 389 16.97 11.27 -21.12
N ASP A 390 17.72 10.55 -20.30
CA ASP A 390 17.33 9.25 -19.75
C ASP A 390 16.45 9.34 -18.51
N ARG A 391 16.25 10.55 -17.96
CA ARG A 391 15.51 10.80 -16.71
C ARG A 391 14.24 11.64 -16.90
N LEU A 392 13.71 11.63 -18.13
CA LEU A 392 12.53 12.42 -18.53
C LEU A 392 11.19 11.90 -17.99
N MET A 393 11.16 10.83 -17.19
CA MET A 393 9.94 10.27 -16.61
C MET A 393 9.09 11.33 -15.90
N TYR A 394 9.74 12.23 -15.14
CA TYR A 394 9.08 13.31 -14.38
C TYR A 394 9.20 14.68 -15.05
N SER A 395 9.42 14.69 -16.37
CA SER A 395 9.35 15.88 -17.20
C SER A 395 7.97 16.00 -17.85
N PHE A 396 7.74 17.07 -18.63
CA PHE A 396 6.52 17.22 -19.43
C PHE A 396 6.41 16.12 -20.50
N GLY A 397 5.83 14.98 -20.11
CA GLY A 397 5.53 13.85 -20.99
C GLY A 397 4.31 14.12 -21.90
N PRO A 398 3.87 13.10 -22.66
CA PRO A 398 2.62 13.15 -23.40
C PRO A 398 1.42 13.12 -22.46
N GLY A 399 0.25 13.56 -22.96
CA GLY A 399 -1.03 13.43 -22.25
C GLY A 399 -2.17 13.03 -23.19
N ILE A 400 -3.41 13.11 -22.72
CA ILE A 400 -4.61 13.01 -23.56
C ILE A 400 -5.31 14.35 -23.73
N THR A 401 -5.89 14.59 -24.90
CA THR A 401 -6.70 15.80 -25.22
C THR A 401 -7.87 16.02 -24.24
N GLU A 402 -8.31 17.28 -24.07
CA GLU A 402 -9.48 17.61 -23.22
C GLU A 402 -10.76 16.87 -23.67
N GLU A 403 -10.90 16.62 -24.97
CA GLU A 403 -12.00 15.81 -25.53
C GLU A 403 -11.98 14.37 -25.03
N ALA A 404 -10.80 13.75 -24.96
CA ALA A 404 -10.61 12.42 -24.39
C ALA A 404 -10.84 12.42 -22.86
N VAL A 405 -10.39 13.46 -22.16
CA VAL A 405 -10.67 13.67 -20.73
C VAL A 405 -12.19 13.71 -20.47
N ILE A 406 -12.93 14.53 -21.23
CA ILE A 406 -14.38 14.63 -21.13
C ILE A 406 -15.05 13.29 -21.45
N TYR A 407 -14.55 12.56 -22.45
CA TYR A 407 -15.07 11.24 -22.81
C TYR A 407 -14.96 10.24 -21.66
N PHE A 408 -13.78 10.12 -21.03
CA PHE A 408 -13.59 9.26 -19.87
C PHE A 408 -14.44 9.70 -18.66
N ALA A 409 -14.50 11.01 -18.39
CA ALA A 409 -15.33 11.54 -17.30
C ALA A 409 -16.83 11.22 -17.50
N LYS A 410 -17.33 11.34 -18.74
CA LYS A 410 -18.72 10.97 -19.08
C LYS A 410 -19.02 9.49 -18.91
N ALA A 411 -18.02 8.62 -19.05
CA ALA A 411 -18.15 7.20 -18.78
C ALA A 411 -18.26 6.88 -17.27
N LYS A 412 -18.00 7.87 -16.39
CA LYS A 412 -18.04 7.73 -14.92
C LYS A 412 -17.05 6.67 -14.42
N ILE A 413 -15.85 6.69 -14.99
CA ILE A 413 -14.73 5.87 -14.51
C ILE A 413 -14.40 6.23 -13.05
N GLN A 414 -13.80 5.30 -12.32
CA GLN A 414 -13.45 5.48 -10.91
C GLN A 414 -12.14 6.25 -10.74
N ALA A 415 -11.15 5.90 -11.57
CA ALA A 415 -9.84 6.50 -11.56
C ALA A 415 -9.17 6.38 -12.93
N ILE A 416 -8.18 7.22 -13.18
CA ILE A 416 -7.31 7.16 -14.34
C ILE A 416 -5.86 7.20 -13.90
N GLY A 417 -5.01 6.39 -14.51
CA GLY A 417 -3.57 6.44 -14.25
C GLY A 417 -2.71 6.22 -15.46
N ALA A 418 -1.44 6.61 -15.38
CA ALA A 418 -0.53 6.58 -16.51
C ALA A 418 0.94 6.35 -16.12
N ASP A 419 1.77 6.01 -17.10
CA ASP A 419 3.24 5.98 -16.99
C ASP A 419 3.89 7.36 -17.15
N VAL A 420 3.19 8.43 -16.79
CA VAL A 420 3.66 9.82 -16.81
C VAL A 420 3.27 10.53 -15.51
N VAL A 421 3.84 11.71 -15.26
CA VAL A 421 3.54 12.60 -14.13
C VAL A 421 2.30 13.48 -14.31
N SER A 422 1.43 13.13 -15.25
CA SER A 422 0.10 13.71 -15.43
C SER A 422 -0.57 13.06 -16.63
N ALA A 423 -1.74 12.45 -16.44
CA ALA A 423 -2.46 11.77 -17.51
C ALA A 423 -3.11 12.74 -18.51
N ASP A 424 -3.51 13.94 -18.07
CA ASP A 424 -4.31 14.93 -18.80
C ASP A 424 -3.47 16.15 -19.22
N CYS A 425 -3.45 16.41 -20.53
CA CYS A 425 -2.77 17.51 -21.25
C CYS A 425 -1.70 18.31 -20.48
N CYS A 426 -0.47 18.27 -21.02
CA CYS A 426 0.71 18.98 -20.54
C CYS A 426 0.43 20.41 -20.02
N PHE A 427 1.09 20.75 -18.92
CA PHE A 427 1.02 22.04 -18.24
C PHE A 427 0.91 23.26 -19.19
N PRO A 428 0.10 24.28 -18.83
CA PRO A 428 -0.52 24.49 -17.51
C PRO A 428 -2.00 24.05 -17.40
N ASN A 429 -2.62 23.55 -18.48
CA ASN A 429 -4.09 23.51 -18.55
C ASN A 429 -4.75 22.30 -17.85
N MET A 430 -4.04 21.20 -17.60
CA MET A 430 -4.43 20.00 -16.81
C MET A 430 -5.96 19.86 -16.56
N PRO A 431 -6.77 19.63 -17.62
CA PRO A 431 -8.23 19.74 -17.53
C PRO A 431 -8.88 18.60 -16.72
N GLY A 432 -8.23 17.45 -16.63
CA GLY A 432 -8.59 16.35 -15.75
C GLY A 432 -8.43 16.76 -14.29
N HIS A 433 -7.26 17.26 -13.90
CA HIS A 433 -7.01 17.77 -12.55
C HIS A 433 -7.98 18.89 -12.19
N GLN A 434 -8.18 19.86 -13.08
CA GLN A 434 -8.87 21.12 -12.76
C GLN A 434 -10.38 21.05 -12.87
N LYS A 435 -10.94 20.28 -13.82
CA LYS A 435 -12.35 20.41 -14.21
C LYS A 435 -13.12 19.10 -14.28
N HIS A 436 -12.47 18.02 -14.73
CA HIS A 436 -13.19 16.85 -15.22
C HIS A 436 -13.00 15.57 -14.40
N PHE A 437 -11.87 15.39 -13.72
CA PHE A 437 -11.59 14.20 -12.92
C PHE A 437 -11.70 14.46 -11.41
N LEU A 438 -10.67 15.05 -10.79
CA LEU A 438 -10.61 15.26 -9.34
C LEU A 438 -11.87 15.95 -8.75
N PRO A 439 -12.36 17.07 -9.31
CA PRO A 439 -13.55 17.74 -8.76
C PRO A 439 -14.85 16.95 -8.95
N ASN A 440 -14.84 15.90 -9.78
CA ASN A 440 -15.99 15.04 -10.06
C ASN A 440 -15.82 13.63 -9.47
N GLY A 441 -14.90 13.44 -8.53
CA GLY A 441 -14.75 12.17 -7.81
C GLY A 441 -13.99 11.09 -8.59
N ILE A 442 -13.18 11.46 -9.58
CA ILE A 442 -12.31 10.54 -10.33
C ILE A 442 -10.87 10.78 -9.91
N LEU A 443 -10.21 9.79 -9.29
CA LEU A 443 -8.82 9.94 -8.87
C LEU A 443 -7.85 9.87 -10.05
N ILE A 444 -6.73 10.58 -9.91
CA ILE A 444 -5.60 10.53 -10.84
C ILE A 444 -4.48 9.75 -10.18
N MET A 445 -3.78 8.94 -10.96
CA MET A 445 -2.64 8.15 -10.53
C MET A 445 -1.49 8.31 -11.51
N GLU A 446 -0.29 8.45 -10.99
CA GLU A 446 0.83 8.88 -11.81
C GLU A 446 2.03 7.95 -11.66
N SER A 447 2.93 8.07 -12.63
CA SER A 447 4.27 7.47 -12.58
C SER A 447 4.30 5.94 -12.46
N PHE A 448 3.42 5.25 -13.20
CA PHE A 448 3.49 3.80 -13.35
C PHE A 448 4.67 3.37 -14.22
N VAL A 449 5.14 2.15 -14.04
CA VAL A 449 6.19 1.53 -14.85
C VAL A 449 5.77 0.13 -15.29
N ASN A 450 6.39 -0.44 -16.31
CA ASN A 450 6.26 -1.85 -16.68
C ASN A 450 4.80 -2.32 -16.95
N MET A 451 3.94 -1.45 -17.49
CA MET A 451 2.56 -1.82 -17.82
C MET A 451 2.44 -2.78 -19.02
N GLY A 452 3.48 -2.84 -19.87
CA GLY A 452 3.48 -3.60 -21.13
C GLY A 452 3.02 -5.06 -21.02
N PRO A 453 3.60 -5.87 -20.12
CA PRO A 453 3.28 -7.30 -20.02
C PRO A 453 1.85 -7.64 -19.57
N ALA A 454 1.14 -6.72 -18.90
CA ALA A 454 -0.21 -6.95 -18.40
C ALA A 454 -1.26 -6.97 -19.53
N PRO A 455 -2.35 -7.74 -19.41
CA PRO A 455 -3.42 -7.78 -20.41
C PRO A 455 -4.18 -6.45 -20.48
N ALA A 456 -5.03 -6.29 -21.51
CA ALA A 456 -5.86 -5.09 -21.69
C ALA A 456 -6.94 -4.94 -20.61
N THR A 457 -7.37 -6.03 -19.97
CA THR A 457 -8.39 -6.00 -18.91
C THR A 457 -8.00 -6.91 -17.75
N GLY A 458 -8.31 -6.49 -16.52
CA GLY A 458 -8.09 -7.32 -15.34
C GLY A 458 -8.52 -6.66 -14.04
N LEU A 459 -7.88 -7.03 -12.95
CA LEU A 459 -8.06 -6.44 -11.62
C LEU A 459 -6.89 -5.51 -11.31
N PHE A 460 -7.18 -4.27 -10.94
CA PHE A 460 -6.20 -3.33 -10.39
C PHE A 460 -6.32 -3.33 -8.86
N VAL A 461 -5.17 -3.37 -8.18
CA VAL A 461 -5.08 -3.23 -6.72
C VAL A 461 -4.04 -2.15 -6.41
N GLY A 462 -4.51 -1.02 -5.91
CA GLY A 462 -3.70 0.04 -5.31
C GLY A 462 -4.21 0.33 -3.90
N LEU A 463 -3.30 0.36 -2.93
CA LEU A 463 -3.60 0.61 -1.52
C LEU A 463 -2.73 1.78 -1.01
N PRO A 464 -3.06 3.02 -1.41
CA PRO A 464 -2.31 4.20 -1.00
C PRO A 464 -2.41 4.41 0.51
N TRP A 465 -1.33 4.88 1.12
CA TRP A 465 -1.30 5.23 2.53
C TRP A 465 -2.41 6.21 2.93
N LYS A 466 -2.98 5.97 4.10
CA LYS A 466 -4.02 6.80 4.72
C LYS A 466 -3.36 7.97 5.45
N ILE A 467 -3.03 9.05 4.74
CA ILE A 467 -2.28 10.19 5.26
C ILE A 467 -3.24 11.32 5.68
N LYS A 468 -3.10 11.83 6.91
CA LYS A 468 -3.97 12.88 7.46
C LYS A 468 -3.94 14.16 6.64
N GLY A 469 -5.08 14.51 6.06
CA GLY A 469 -5.24 15.66 5.17
C GLY A 469 -4.31 15.61 3.95
N GLY A 470 -3.80 14.42 3.61
CA GLY A 470 -2.85 14.21 2.53
C GLY A 470 -3.49 14.52 1.18
N SER A 471 -2.78 15.26 0.34
CA SER A 471 -3.29 15.64 -0.98
C SER A 471 -2.92 14.66 -2.09
N GLY A 472 -2.01 13.75 -1.78
CA GLY A 472 -1.69 12.56 -2.55
C GLY A 472 -1.21 11.46 -1.62
N SER A 473 -0.82 10.32 -2.18
CA SER A 473 -0.23 9.25 -1.39
C SER A 473 0.56 8.26 -2.26
N PRO A 474 1.76 7.85 -1.83
CA PRO A 474 2.55 6.85 -2.53
C PRO A 474 1.86 5.49 -2.46
N MET A 475 2.07 4.68 -3.50
CA MET A 475 1.56 3.32 -3.57
C MET A 475 2.41 2.44 -4.48
N SER A 476 2.30 1.13 -4.30
CA SER A 476 2.87 0.13 -5.21
C SER A 476 1.75 -0.64 -5.92
N PRO A 477 1.17 -0.12 -7.01
CA PRO A 477 0.03 -0.76 -7.67
C PRO A 477 0.40 -2.08 -8.36
N ILE A 478 -0.56 -3.02 -8.35
CA ILE A 478 -0.45 -4.34 -8.97
C ILE A 478 -1.64 -4.56 -9.91
N LEU A 479 -1.37 -5.08 -11.10
CA LEU A 479 -2.39 -5.60 -12.00
C LEU A 479 -2.46 -7.12 -11.90
N PHE A 480 -3.66 -7.68 -11.99
CA PHE A 480 -3.88 -9.11 -12.12
C PHE A 480 -4.54 -9.41 -13.45
N GLY A 481 -3.95 -10.36 -14.19
CA GLY A 481 -4.39 -10.79 -15.54
C GLY A 481 -5.00 -12.16 -15.59
#